data_AF-A0A2R6AAG1-F1
#
_entry.id   AF-A0A2R6AAG1-F1
#
_cell.length_a   1.000
_cell.length_b   1.000
_cell.length_c   1.000
_cell.angle_alpha   90.00
_cell.angle_beta   90.00
_cell.angle_gamma   90.00
#
_symmetry.space_group_name_H-M   'P 1'
#
loop_
_entity.id
_entity.type
_entity.pdbx_description
1 polymer ?
#
loop_
_entity_poly.entity_id
_entity_poly.type
_entity_poly.pdbx_seq_one_letter_code
_entity_poly.pdbx_strand_id
1 'polypeptide(L)'
;MWVKQTYQLDVGGGLENLLTVEDDELKLTKRTIKSSTVSSVLPYQANITTGTTEYVDFMGNSRESHFEIVGSYTLGAPLEIELTLRTQDGANAAGPLLDAIRAAKVALDRGIGGALEEVNPYLFKLVRSKVDPISAEKNFIKFFERRKEIGLE
;
A
#
# COMPACT_ATOMS: atom_id res chain seq x y z
N MET A 1 -10.81 7.64 -17.38
CA MET A 1 -10.60 8.78 -16.49
C MET A 1 -9.13 9.18 -16.55
N TRP A 2 -8.83 10.46 -16.63
CA TRP A 2 -7.47 11.01 -16.60
C TRP A 2 -7.27 11.80 -15.31
N VAL A 3 -6.31 11.40 -14.46
CA VAL A 3 -6.01 12.08 -13.20
C VAL A 3 -5.00 13.19 -13.46
N LYS A 4 -5.31 14.42 -13.05
CA LYS A 4 -4.40 15.58 -13.14
C LYS A 4 -3.63 15.77 -11.84
N GLN A 5 -4.33 15.72 -10.72
CA GLN A 5 -3.74 15.83 -9.40
C GLN A 5 -4.50 14.97 -8.39
N THR A 6 -3.77 14.56 -7.36
CA THR A 6 -4.34 13.86 -6.22
C THR A 6 -3.52 14.14 -4.97
N TYR A 7 -4.19 14.22 -3.83
CA TYR A 7 -3.52 14.12 -2.55
C TYR A 7 -4.14 13.07 -1.65
N GLN A 8 -3.32 12.63 -0.69
CA GLN A 8 -3.71 11.75 0.39
C GLN A 8 -3.13 12.27 1.70
N LEU A 9 -4.00 12.53 2.67
CA LEU A 9 -3.63 13.03 4.00
C LEU A 9 -4.14 12.09 5.08
N ASP A 10 -3.27 11.69 6.02
CA ASP A 10 -3.62 10.82 7.14
C ASP A 10 -3.61 11.59 8.47
N VAL A 11 -4.65 11.37 9.28
CA VAL A 11 -4.74 11.76 10.69
C VAL A 11 -5.01 10.51 11.53
N GLY A 12 -4.37 10.38 12.68
CA GLY A 12 -4.57 9.22 13.55
C GLY A 12 -4.03 9.41 14.96
N GLY A 13 -4.46 8.57 15.90
CA GLY A 13 -4.04 8.63 17.31
C GLY A 13 -3.06 7.53 17.72
N GLY A 14 -2.58 6.74 16.76
CA GLY A 14 -1.65 5.65 17.04
C GLY A 14 -0.24 6.16 17.32
N LEU A 15 0.57 5.34 18.01
CA LEU A 15 2.00 5.64 18.21
C LEU A 15 2.75 5.77 16.87
N GLU A 16 2.33 5.04 15.83
CA GLU A 16 2.90 5.18 14.49
C GLU A 16 2.70 6.60 13.93
N ASN A 17 1.52 7.19 14.15
CA ASN A 17 1.23 8.57 13.75
C ASN A 17 2.09 9.56 14.53
N LEU A 18 2.16 9.41 15.86
CA LEU A 18 2.98 10.26 16.73
C LEU A 18 4.43 10.29 16.26
N LEU A 19 5.04 9.11 16.10
CA LEU A 19 6.43 8.98 15.64
C LEU A 19 6.63 9.59 14.25
N THR A 20 5.65 9.46 13.36
CA THR A 20 5.75 10.04 12.00
C THR A 20 5.66 11.55 11.99
N VAL A 21 4.93 12.15 12.93
CA VAL A 21 4.79 13.60 13.03
C VAL A 21 6.02 14.23 13.70
N GLU A 22 6.61 13.55 14.68
CA GLU A 22 7.79 14.03 15.42
C GLU A 22 9.12 13.87 14.66
N ASP A 23 9.21 12.92 13.72
CA ASP A 23 10.42 12.65 12.94
C ASP A 23 10.26 13.07 11.48
N ASP A 24 10.89 14.19 11.11
CA ASP A 24 10.88 14.74 9.76
C ASP A 24 11.49 13.80 8.71
N GLU A 25 12.54 13.03 9.05
CA GLU A 25 13.17 12.09 8.12
C GLU A 25 12.24 10.90 7.84
N LEU A 26 11.60 10.38 8.87
CA LEU A 26 10.61 9.31 8.76
C LEU A 26 9.39 9.78 7.93
N LYS A 27 8.94 11.02 8.19
CA LYS A 27 7.84 11.65 7.46
C LYS A 27 8.14 11.76 5.96
N LEU A 28 9.32 12.27 5.61
CA LEU A 28 9.78 12.39 4.23
C LEU A 28 9.93 11.01 3.56
N THR A 29 10.45 10.03 4.28
CA THR A 29 10.60 8.66 3.79
C THR A 29 9.24 8.04 3.46
N LYS A 30 8.28 8.13 4.38
CA LYS A 30 6.91 7.60 4.18
C LYS A 30 6.19 8.30 3.03
N ARG A 31 6.34 9.63 2.93
CA ARG A 31 5.81 10.41 1.80
C ARG A 31 6.40 9.94 0.47
N THR A 32 7.70 9.74 0.41
CA THR A 32 8.39 9.27 -0.81
C THR A 32 7.90 7.88 -1.22
N ILE A 33 7.80 6.95 -0.27
CA ILE A 33 7.30 5.59 -0.52
C ILE A 33 5.86 5.65 -1.05
N LYS A 34 4.94 6.29 -0.30
CA LYS A 34 3.51 6.39 -0.65
C LYS A 34 3.30 7.06 -2.01
N SER A 35 3.96 8.20 -2.26
CA SER A 35 3.85 8.90 -3.54
C SER A 35 4.41 8.08 -4.70
N SER A 36 5.54 7.38 -4.51
CA SER A 36 6.14 6.54 -5.56
C SER A 36 5.29 5.31 -5.90
N THR A 37 4.50 4.80 -4.95
CA THR A 37 3.56 3.71 -5.18
C THR A 37 2.38 4.19 -6.02
N VAL A 38 1.75 5.32 -5.65
CA VAL A 38 0.64 5.90 -6.43
C VAL A 38 1.09 6.25 -7.84
N SER A 39 2.26 6.86 -7.98
CA SER A 39 2.83 7.21 -9.29
C SER A 39 3.10 5.99 -10.17
N SER A 40 3.42 4.83 -9.59
CA SER A 40 3.69 3.62 -10.38
C SER A 40 2.44 2.94 -10.94
N VAL A 41 1.26 3.29 -10.44
CA VAL A 41 -0.02 2.74 -10.92
C VAL A 41 -0.56 3.55 -12.10
N LEU A 42 -0.23 4.84 -12.19
CA LEU A 42 -0.65 5.67 -13.30
C LEU A 42 0.29 5.48 -14.50
N PRO A 43 -0.22 5.26 -15.72
CA PRO A 43 0.62 5.13 -16.92
C PRO A 43 1.16 6.48 -17.43
N TYR A 44 0.97 7.56 -16.65
CA TYR A 44 1.35 8.94 -16.95
C TYR A 44 1.72 9.68 -15.66
N GLN A 45 2.39 10.81 -15.81
CA GLN A 45 2.70 11.69 -14.68
C GLN A 45 1.46 12.48 -14.25
N ALA A 46 1.26 12.56 -12.93
CA ALA A 46 0.24 13.38 -12.29
C ALA A 46 0.86 14.06 -11.06
N ASN A 47 0.27 15.18 -10.63
CA ASN A 47 0.70 15.86 -9.41
C ASN A 47 0.19 15.07 -8.19
N ILE A 48 1.10 14.40 -7.48
CA ILE A 48 0.78 13.51 -6.37
C ILE A 48 1.42 14.03 -5.08
N THR A 49 0.60 14.26 -4.05
CA THR A 49 1.09 14.54 -2.68
C THR A 49 0.51 13.54 -1.70
N THR A 50 1.37 12.92 -0.89
CA THR A 50 0.93 12.03 0.19
C THR A 50 1.57 12.49 1.50
N GLY A 51 0.93 12.25 2.64
CA GLY A 51 1.55 12.58 3.92
C GLY A 51 0.70 12.21 5.13
N THR A 52 1.37 11.94 6.24
CA THR A 52 0.74 11.99 7.56
C THR A 52 0.76 13.43 8.03
N THR A 53 -0.41 13.94 8.37
CA THR A 53 -0.61 15.36 8.64
C THR A 53 -0.55 15.66 10.13
N GLU A 54 -1.18 14.83 10.96
CA GLU A 54 -1.34 15.13 12.40
C GLU A 54 -1.49 13.88 13.28
N TYR A 55 -1.13 14.02 14.56
CA TYR A 55 -1.44 13.10 15.65
C TYR A 55 -2.59 13.64 16.51
N VAL A 56 -3.60 12.80 16.75
CA VAL A 56 -4.76 13.17 17.57
C VAL A 56 -5.02 12.13 18.64
N ASP A 57 -4.63 12.46 19.88
CA ASP A 57 -4.59 11.54 21.02
C ASP A 57 -5.91 10.77 21.27
N PHE A 58 -7.04 11.47 21.22
CA PHE A 58 -8.35 10.86 21.49
C PHE A 58 -8.83 9.90 20.38
N MET A 59 -8.16 9.85 19.23
CA MET A 59 -8.48 8.87 18.18
C MET A 59 -8.00 7.46 18.54
N GLY A 60 -7.05 7.32 19.47
CA GLY A 60 -6.44 6.03 19.81
C GLY A 60 -5.98 5.28 18.57
N ASN A 61 -6.35 4.00 18.42
CA ASN A 61 -5.98 3.19 17.25
C ASN A 61 -6.74 3.56 15.94
N SER A 62 -7.60 4.59 15.97
CA SER A 62 -8.34 5.02 14.78
C SER A 62 -7.45 5.84 13.85
N ARG A 63 -7.71 5.70 12.55
CA ARG A 63 -7.07 6.46 11.49
C ARG A 63 -8.12 6.95 10.49
N GLU A 64 -7.98 8.20 10.10
CA GLU A 64 -8.75 8.86 9.05
C GLU A 64 -7.82 9.24 7.90
N SER A 65 -8.14 8.77 6.69
CA SER A 65 -7.41 9.10 5.47
C SER A 65 -8.32 9.89 4.54
N HIS A 66 -7.92 11.11 4.21
CA HIS A 66 -8.60 11.96 3.23
C HIS A 66 -7.91 11.82 1.88
N PHE A 67 -8.69 11.67 0.82
CA PHE A 67 -8.21 11.58 -0.54
C PHE A 67 -8.97 12.57 -1.42
N GLU A 68 -8.23 13.25 -2.28
CA GLU A 68 -8.79 14.03 -3.37
C GLU A 68 -8.22 13.50 -4.69
N ILE A 69 -9.08 13.35 -5.69
CA ILE A 69 -8.70 12.98 -7.05
C ILE A 69 -9.38 13.97 -7.99
N VAL A 70 -8.60 14.83 -8.62
CA VAL A 70 -9.06 15.79 -9.63
C VAL A 70 -8.58 15.36 -10.99
N GLY A 71 -9.49 15.36 -11.96
CA GLY A 71 -9.23 14.85 -13.29
C GLY A 71 -10.27 15.25 -14.32
N SER A 72 -10.35 14.43 -15.35
CA SER A 72 -11.37 14.53 -16.39
C SER A 72 -11.81 13.17 -16.90
N TYR A 73 -13.00 13.11 -17.48
CA TYR A 73 -13.57 11.91 -18.09
C TYR A 73 -13.98 12.18 -19.54
N THR A 74 -14.99 11.47 -20.03
CA THR A 74 -15.48 11.52 -21.41
C THR A 74 -15.65 12.96 -21.90
N LEU A 75 -15.14 13.25 -23.10
CA LEU A 75 -15.12 14.59 -23.72
C LEU A 75 -14.37 15.67 -22.93
N GLY A 76 -13.48 15.28 -22.02
CA GLY A 76 -12.68 16.21 -21.22
C GLY A 76 -13.47 16.90 -20.11
N ALA A 77 -14.69 16.46 -19.84
CA ALA A 77 -15.50 16.98 -18.75
C ALA A 77 -14.76 16.83 -17.39
N PRO A 78 -14.75 17.87 -16.54
CA PRO A 78 -14.03 17.85 -15.28
C PRO A 78 -14.65 16.83 -14.31
N LEU A 79 -13.81 16.24 -13.48
CA LEU A 79 -14.20 15.31 -12.43
C LEU A 79 -13.40 15.61 -11.17
N GLU A 80 -14.07 15.56 -10.05
CA GLU A 80 -13.48 15.71 -8.72
C GLU A 80 -14.11 14.66 -7.81
N ILE A 81 -13.27 13.95 -7.07
CA ILE A 81 -13.67 12.92 -6.12
C ILE A 81 -12.98 13.22 -4.80
N GLU A 82 -13.77 13.37 -3.76
CA GLU A 82 -13.30 13.40 -2.37
C GLU A 82 -13.75 12.12 -1.66
N LEU A 83 -12.83 11.49 -0.94
CA LEU A 83 -13.09 10.30 -0.16
C LEU A 83 -12.50 10.46 1.24
N THR A 84 -13.23 10.02 2.24
CA THR A 84 -12.72 9.88 3.61
C THR A 84 -12.85 8.42 4.05
N LEU A 85 -11.71 7.82 4.42
CA LEU A 85 -11.64 6.46 4.93
C LEU A 85 -11.36 6.49 6.43
N ARG A 86 -12.30 6.00 7.24
CA ARG A 86 -12.15 5.86 8.70
C ARG A 86 -11.99 4.40 9.06
N THR A 87 -10.87 4.04 9.66
CA THR A 87 -10.52 2.65 9.98
C THR A 87 -9.78 2.53 11.31
N GLN A 88 -9.53 1.31 11.74
CA GLN A 88 -8.66 0.97 12.87
C GLN A 88 -7.31 0.51 12.32
N ASP A 89 -6.23 1.25 12.58
CA ASP A 89 -4.96 1.02 11.88
C ASP A 89 -4.33 -0.33 12.22
N GLY A 90 -4.34 -0.72 13.50
CA GLY A 90 -3.89 -2.05 13.92
C GLY A 90 -4.65 -3.20 13.25
N ALA A 91 -5.94 -3.05 12.97
CA ALA A 91 -6.73 -4.07 12.28
C ALA A 91 -6.38 -4.17 10.79
N ASN A 92 -6.06 -3.04 10.15
CA ASN A 92 -5.65 -2.99 8.74
C ASN A 92 -4.36 -3.79 8.50
N ALA A 93 -3.45 -3.84 9.47
CA ALA A 93 -2.18 -4.55 9.36
C ALA A 93 -2.29 -6.06 9.65
N ALA A 94 -3.33 -6.50 10.38
CA ALA A 94 -3.44 -7.89 10.85
C ALA A 94 -3.55 -8.91 9.72
N GLY A 95 -4.36 -8.63 8.70
CA GLY A 95 -4.53 -9.50 7.52
C GLY A 95 -3.22 -9.71 6.75
N PRO A 96 -2.60 -8.63 6.23
CA PRO A 96 -1.32 -8.72 5.53
C PRO A 96 -0.21 -9.39 6.36
N LEU A 97 -0.17 -9.14 7.67
CA LEU A 97 0.81 -9.78 8.56
C LEU A 97 0.61 -11.31 8.64
N LEU A 98 -0.64 -11.76 8.82
CA LEU A 98 -0.96 -13.19 8.86
C LEU A 98 -0.59 -13.86 7.52
N ASP A 99 -0.91 -13.20 6.41
CA ASP A 99 -0.60 -13.71 5.08
C ASP A 99 0.91 -13.72 4.78
N ALA A 100 1.68 -12.76 5.29
CA ALA A 100 3.14 -12.79 5.23
C ALA A 100 3.72 -14.01 5.96
N ILE A 101 3.23 -14.29 7.17
CA ILE A 101 3.66 -15.45 7.97
C ILE A 101 3.33 -16.76 7.24
N ARG A 102 2.12 -16.86 6.67
CA ARG A 102 1.70 -18.04 5.91
C ARG A 102 2.54 -18.23 4.64
N ALA A 103 2.79 -17.16 3.91
CA ALA A 103 3.64 -17.19 2.71
C ALA A 103 5.07 -17.62 3.05
N ALA A 104 5.64 -17.09 4.14
CA ALA A 104 6.97 -17.47 4.61
C ALA A 104 7.03 -18.95 5.02
N LYS A 105 6.00 -19.47 5.71
CA LYS A 105 5.92 -20.89 6.06
C LYS A 105 5.83 -21.79 4.82
N VAL A 106 5.01 -21.42 3.85
CA VAL A 106 4.88 -22.15 2.58
C VAL A 106 6.19 -22.13 1.79
N ALA A 107 6.87 -20.99 1.72
CA ALA A 107 8.19 -20.88 1.09
C ALA A 107 9.21 -21.81 1.74
N LEU A 108 9.26 -21.81 3.08
CA LEU A 108 10.13 -22.69 3.86
C LEU A 108 9.86 -24.16 3.56
N ASP A 109 8.60 -24.58 3.55
CA ASP A 109 8.20 -25.97 3.27
C ASP A 109 8.55 -26.42 1.84
N ARG A 110 8.61 -25.47 0.91
CA ARG A 110 8.99 -25.68 -0.49
C ARG A 110 10.49 -25.49 -0.75
N GLY A 111 11.29 -25.15 0.26
CA GLY A 111 12.72 -24.89 0.10
C GLY A 111 13.03 -23.63 -0.73
N ILE A 112 12.08 -22.69 -0.83
CA ILE A 112 12.27 -21.43 -1.55
C ILE A 112 13.01 -20.46 -0.64
N GLY A 113 14.22 -20.07 -1.05
CA GLY A 113 15.04 -19.05 -0.38
C GLY A 113 14.97 -17.69 -1.08
N GLY A 114 15.45 -16.65 -0.39
CA GLY A 114 15.51 -15.29 -0.93
C GLY A 114 14.19 -14.51 -0.83
N ALA A 115 14.09 -13.43 -1.59
CA ALA A 115 12.91 -12.57 -1.59
C ALA A 115 11.76 -13.21 -2.38
N LEU A 116 10.56 -13.26 -1.80
CA LEU A 116 9.36 -13.76 -2.47
C LEU A 116 8.76 -12.69 -3.38
N GLU A 117 9.34 -12.49 -4.57
CA GLU A 117 8.92 -11.45 -5.53
C GLU A 117 7.46 -11.62 -6.00
N GLU A 118 6.88 -12.81 -5.91
CA GLU A 118 5.46 -13.06 -6.23
C GLU A 118 4.50 -12.63 -5.09
N VAL A 119 5.02 -12.52 -3.86
CA VAL A 119 4.24 -12.23 -2.64
C VAL A 119 4.42 -10.78 -2.20
N ASN A 120 5.65 -10.29 -2.23
CA ASN A 120 6.01 -8.99 -1.67
C ASN A 120 5.20 -7.81 -2.23
N PRO A 121 4.96 -7.70 -3.56
CA PRO A 121 4.20 -6.58 -4.13
C PRO A 121 2.74 -6.51 -3.67
N TYR A 122 2.16 -7.63 -3.21
CA TYR A 122 0.80 -7.66 -2.67
C TYR A 122 0.75 -7.18 -1.21
N LEU A 123 1.76 -7.50 -0.41
CA LEU A 123 1.76 -7.25 1.04
C LEU A 123 2.44 -5.94 1.44
N PHE A 124 3.41 -5.46 0.66
CA PHE A 124 4.27 -4.34 1.05
C PHE A 124 4.29 -3.22 0.01
N LYS A 125 4.45 -1.98 0.50
CA LYS A 125 4.52 -0.78 -0.36
C LYS A 125 5.91 -0.57 -0.97
N LEU A 126 6.96 -0.84 -0.18
CA LEU A 126 8.35 -0.73 -0.62
C LEU A 126 8.85 -2.11 -1.04
N VAL A 127 8.98 -2.31 -2.34
CA VAL A 127 9.37 -3.59 -2.95
C VAL A 127 10.43 -3.38 -4.01
N ARG A 128 11.20 -4.44 -4.29
CA ARG A 128 12.25 -4.43 -5.32
C ARG A 128 11.65 -4.33 -6.71
N SER A 129 10.65 -5.17 -6.98
CA SER A 129 9.94 -5.22 -8.26
C SER A 129 8.54 -4.62 -8.07
N LYS A 130 8.30 -3.43 -8.62
CA LYS A 130 6.96 -2.83 -8.61
C LYS A 130 6.07 -3.57 -9.59
N VAL A 131 4.92 -4.00 -9.11
CA VAL A 131 3.87 -4.69 -9.88
C VAL A 131 2.57 -3.95 -9.61
N ASP A 132 1.71 -3.81 -10.61
CA ASP A 132 0.40 -3.18 -10.41
C ASP A 132 -0.45 -4.02 -9.41
N PRO A 133 -1.36 -3.40 -8.64
CA PRO A 133 -2.10 -4.10 -7.60
C PRO A 133 -2.86 -5.35 -8.07
N ILE A 134 -3.41 -5.34 -9.28
CA ILE A 134 -4.20 -6.46 -9.82
C ILE A 134 -3.29 -7.64 -10.15
N SER A 135 -2.15 -7.38 -10.78
CA SER A 135 -1.15 -8.42 -11.07
C SER A 135 -0.50 -8.93 -9.79
N ALA A 136 -0.26 -8.07 -8.80
CA ALA A 136 0.29 -8.45 -7.50
C ALA A 136 -0.64 -9.44 -6.77
N GLU A 137 -1.94 -9.17 -6.73
CA GLU A 137 -2.94 -10.08 -6.16
C GLU A 137 -2.96 -11.44 -6.87
N LYS A 138 -2.96 -11.44 -8.21
CA LYS A 138 -2.92 -12.68 -9.00
C LYS A 138 -1.67 -13.51 -8.72
N ASN A 139 -0.51 -12.86 -8.63
CA ASN A 139 0.76 -13.52 -8.34
C ASN A 139 0.76 -14.11 -6.92
N PHE A 140 0.24 -13.35 -5.95
CA PHE A 140 0.09 -13.80 -4.58
C PHE A 140 -0.80 -15.04 -4.47
N ILE A 141 -1.97 -15.07 -5.15
CA ILE A 141 -2.86 -16.24 -5.16
C ILE A 141 -2.16 -17.44 -5.82
N LYS A 142 -1.55 -17.24 -7.00
CA LYS A 142 -0.81 -18.29 -7.72
C LYS A 142 0.31 -18.90 -6.89
N PHE A 143 0.99 -18.09 -6.07
CA PHE A 143 2.02 -18.57 -5.16
C PHE A 143 1.46 -19.67 -4.24
N PHE A 144 0.25 -19.52 -3.69
CA PHE A 144 -0.35 -20.56 -2.85
C PHE A 144 -0.86 -21.76 -3.65
N GLU A 145 -1.37 -21.55 -4.87
CA GLU A 145 -1.93 -22.62 -5.71
C GLU A 145 -0.88 -23.59 -6.27
N ARG A 146 0.38 -23.16 -6.45
CA ARG A 146 1.47 -24.06 -6.90
C ARG A 146 1.63 -25.21 -5.90
N ARG A 147 1.42 -26.44 -6.34
CA ARG A 147 1.81 -27.62 -5.54
C ARG A 147 3.31 -27.82 -5.64
N LYS A 148 3.91 -28.51 -4.66
CA LYS A 148 5.27 -29.06 -4.84
C LYS A 148 5.25 -29.87 -6.14
N GLU A 149 6.05 -29.47 -7.12
CA GLU A 149 6.52 -30.41 -8.12
C GLU A 149 7.33 -31.44 -7.33
N ILE A 150 6.73 -32.61 -7.11
CA ILE A 150 7.43 -33.73 -6.49
C ILE A 150 8.43 -34.17 -7.56
N GLY A 151 9.66 -33.67 -7.45
CA GLY A 151 10.78 -34.24 -8.17
C GLY A 151 10.86 -35.71 -7.79
N LEU A 152 10.45 -36.57 -8.72
CA LEU A 152 10.81 -37.98 -8.74
C LEU A 152 12.30 -38.03 -9.10
N GLU A 153 13.17 -37.98 -8.10
CA GLU A 153 14.52 -38.52 -8.16
C GLU A 153 14.78 -39.36 -6.89
#